data_AF-A0AAE4B431-F1
#
_entry.id   AF-A0AAE4B431-F1
#
_cell.length_a   1.000
_cell.length_b   1.000
_cell.length_c   1.000
_cell.angle_alpha   90.00
_cell.angle_beta   90.00
_cell.angle_gamma   90.00
#
_symmetry.space_group_name_H-M   'P 1'
#
loop_
_entity.id
_entity.type
_entity.pdbx_description
1 polymer ?
#
loop_
_entity_poly.entity_id
_entity_poly.type
_entity_poly.pdbx_seq_one_letter_code
_entity_poly.pdbx_strand_id
1 'polypeptide(L)'
;MTNEELVVFRFRKKDADDRTRIDRALRRPREPDYVRAALKWRLLDDPWRSWLRRSDAGVDLFNRWHEAGEHVALLGEAAYREQLVRTLSRAVPRDCAAARFGCTRRMDRACRNPEICAQDPLPGTGAAVHREGPVPGGCDHYVGWWGDSYGLRVAFSAGDRHRAVQWDRKLWIDGAPIAAEQSLDEYGAWLDERFFVILAEGPDDHPDQAYIWDSPVSAIRSLVVHDADRAATLVLVPTAGERWTNPTVVRDGDVLLVHPDRDGGAADRTLPVY
;
A
#
# COMPACT_ATOMS: atom_id res chain seq x y z
N MET A 1 38.56 -14.35 -13.57
CA MET A 1 37.15 -14.31 -13.16
C MET A 1 36.70 -12.87 -13.32
N THR A 2 35.83 -12.59 -14.29
CA THR A 2 35.39 -11.22 -14.60
C THR A 2 34.37 -10.73 -13.57
N ASN A 3 34.13 -9.42 -13.51
CA ASN A 3 33.14 -8.85 -12.58
C ASN A 3 31.72 -9.42 -12.79
N GLU A 4 31.37 -9.80 -14.02
CA GLU A 4 30.07 -10.43 -14.34
C GLU A 4 29.96 -11.86 -13.78
N GLU A 5 31.02 -12.65 -13.84
CA GLU A 5 31.05 -14.01 -13.27
C GLU A 5 30.91 -14.00 -11.75
N LEU A 6 31.48 -13.00 -11.08
CA LEU A 6 31.38 -12.81 -9.62
C LEU A 6 29.97 -12.45 -9.17
N VAL A 7 29.26 -11.65 -9.96
CA VAL A 7 27.87 -11.26 -9.68
C VAL A 7 26.94 -12.47 -9.85
N VAL A 8 27.03 -13.18 -10.98
CA VAL A 8 26.22 -14.39 -11.25
C VAL A 8 26.47 -15.50 -10.23
N PHE A 9 27.73 -15.70 -9.81
CA PHE A 9 28.07 -16.69 -8.78
C PHE A 9 27.52 -16.33 -7.39
N ARG A 10 27.55 -15.03 -7.02
CA ARG A 10 26.96 -14.56 -5.75
C ARG A 10 25.44 -14.70 -5.73
N PHE A 11 24.75 -14.41 -6.83
CA PHE A 11 23.30 -14.62 -6.94
C PHE A 11 22.94 -16.10 -6.82
N ARG A 12 23.58 -16.98 -7.60
CA ARG A 12 23.33 -18.44 -7.54
C ARG A 12 23.60 -19.04 -6.16
N LYS A 13 24.62 -18.55 -5.44
CA LYS A 13 24.93 -19.00 -4.09
C LYS A 13 23.87 -18.53 -3.08
N LYS A 14 23.43 -17.27 -3.18
CA LYS A 14 22.35 -16.72 -2.34
C LYS A 14 21.04 -17.51 -2.54
N ASP A 15 20.69 -17.84 -3.78
CA ASP A 15 19.49 -18.61 -4.11
C ASP A 15 19.56 -20.06 -3.59
N ALA A 16 20.74 -20.69 -3.66
CA ALA A 16 20.97 -22.03 -3.12
C ALA A 16 20.93 -22.06 -1.59
N ASP A 17 21.50 -21.03 -0.94
CA ASP A 17 21.46 -20.87 0.52
C ASP A 17 20.03 -20.59 1.02
N ASP A 18 19.27 -19.74 0.31
CA ASP A 18 17.87 -19.47 0.62
C ASP A 18 16.98 -20.69 0.41
N ARG A 19 17.18 -21.47 -0.67
CA ARG A 19 16.45 -22.73 -0.88
C ARG A 19 16.76 -23.75 0.21
N THR A 20 18.02 -23.90 0.59
CA THR A 20 18.44 -24.79 1.68
C THR A 20 17.85 -24.35 3.03
N ARG A 21 17.74 -23.03 3.26
CA ARG A 21 17.11 -22.45 4.44
C ARG A 21 15.62 -22.77 4.49
N ILE A 22 14.91 -22.55 3.37
CA ILE A 22 13.49 -22.85 3.22
C ILE A 22 13.25 -24.35 3.44
N ASP A 23 13.96 -25.24 2.74
CA ASP A 23 13.81 -26.69 2.87
C ASP A 23 14.03 -27.17 4.31
N ARG A 24 15.00 -26.57 5.04
CA ARG A 24 15.23 -26.87 6.45
C ARG A 24 14.07 -26.40 7.32
N ALA A 25 13.50 -25.23 7.05
CA ALA A 25 12.37 -24.69 7.80
C ALA A 25 11.09 -25.52 7.58
N LEU A 26 10.83 -25.96 6.34
CA LEU A 26 9.66 -26.79 6.00
C LEU A 26 9.69 -28.17 6.67
N ARG A 27 10.88 -28.69 6.99
CA ARG A 27 11.06 -30.00 7.66
C ARG A 27 10.91 -29.93 9.18
N ARG A 28 10.86 -28.74 9.78
CA ARG A 28 10.67 -28.60 11.24
C ARG A 28 9.18 -28.75 11.59
N PRO A 29 8.85 -29.30 12.78
CA PRO A 29 7.49 -29.22 13.30
C PRO A 29 7.02 -27.78 13.31
N ARG A 30 5.76 -27.55 12.92
CA ARG A 30 5.20 -26.19 12.82
C ARG A 30 5.04 -25.61 14.23
N GLU A 31 6.01 -24.80 14.64
CA GLU A 31 5.90 -23.99 15.86
C GLU A 31 4.78 -22.95 15.69
N PRO A 32 4.12 -22.55 16.79
CA PRO A 32 3.16 -21.44 16.76
C PRO A 32 3.80 -20.15 16.22
N ASP A 33 3.03 -19.34 15.46
CA ASP A 33 3.55 -18.15 14.77
C ASP A 33 4.21 -17.14 15.72
N TYR A 34 3.68 -16.97 16.93
CA TYR A 34 4.27 -16.09 17.95
C TYR A 34 5.66 -16.56 18.42
N VAL A 35 5.95 -17.87 18.44
CA VAL A 35 7.25 -18.43 18.82
C VAL A 35 8.28 -18.18 17.72
N ARG A 36 7.89 -18.43 16.46
CA ARG A 36 8.72 -18.12 15.28
C ARG A 36 9.06 -16.64 15.19
N ALA A 37 8.07 -15.77 15.43
CA ALA A 37 8.29 -14.32 15.54
C ALA A 37 9.25 -13.99 16.67
N ALA A 38 9.01 -14.58 17.85
CA ALA A 38 9.77 -14.29 19.07
C ALA A 38 11.27 -14.51 18.91
N LEU A 39 11.66 -15.57 18.20
CA LEU A 39 13.05 -15.90 17.93
C LEU A 39 13.71 -14.95 16.91
N LYS A 40 12.93 -14.33 16.03
CA LYS A 40 13.44 -13.52 14.91
C LYS A 40 13.48 -12.04 15.24
N TRP A 41 12.44 -11.52 15.88
CA TRP A 41 12.37 -10.11 16.26
C TRP A 41 13.21 -9.77 17.50
N ARG A 42 13.91 -10.74 18.09
CA ARG A 42 14.85 -10.51 19.23
C ARG A 42 16.01 -9.61 18.86
N LEU A 43 16.21 -9.39 17.56
CA LEU A 43 17.21 -8.51 16.98
C LEU A 43 16.65 -7.14 16.60
N LEU A 44 15.34 -6.90 16.77
CA LEU A 44 14.76 -5.56 16.65
C LEU A 44 15.09 -4.73 17.89
N ASP A 45 15.17 -3.42 17.70
CA ASP A 45 15.29 -2.46 18.79
C ASP A 45 14.11 -2.62 19.77
N ASP A 46 14.39 -2.35 21.05
CA ASP A 46 13.44 -2.60 22.14
C ASP A 46 12.04 -1.96 21.95
N PRO A 47 11.88 -0.76 21.38
CA PRO A 47 10.56 -0.17 21.12
C PRO A 47 9.69 -1.04 20.20
N TRP A 48 10.26 -1.57 19.11
CA TRP A 48 9.53 -2.39 18.15
C TRP A 48 9.22 -3.77 18.71
N ARG A 49 10.14 -4.33 19.49
CA ARG A 49 9.90 -5.60 20.19
C ARG A 49 8.77 -5.49 21.21
N SER A 50 8.73 -4.38 21.97
CA SER A 50 7.65 -4.10 22.92
C SER A 50 6.29 -3.90 22.23
N TRP A 51 6.28 -3.21 21.09
CA TRP A 51 5.10 -3.06 20.26
C TRP A 51 4.56 -4.41 19.79
N LEU A 52 5.40 -5.18 19.10
CA LEU A 52 4.94 -6.40 18.46
C LEU A 52 4.48 -7.47 19.47
N ARG A 53 5.00 -7.48 20.71
CA ARG A 53 4.47 -8.33 21.81
C ARG A 53 3.00 -8.07 22.15
N ARG A 54 2.44 -6.93 21.74
CA ARG A 54 1.07 -6.50 22.01
C ARG A 54 0.20 -6.44 20.76
N SER A 55 0.75 -6.75 19.58
CA SER A 55 0.03 -6.65 18.30
C SER A 55 0.09 -7.98 17.56
N ASP A 56 -1.00 -8.75 17.64
CA ASP A 56 -1.11 -10.02 16.91
C ASP A 56 -1.03 -9.82 15.39
N ALA A 57 -1.64 -8.75 14.88
CA ALA A 57 -1.54 -8.37 13.47
C ALA A 57 -0.10 -8.00 13.07
N GLY A 58 0.61 -7.28 13.94
CA GLY A 58 2.02 -6.96 13.74
C GLY A 58 2.94 -8.18 13.76
N VAL A 59 2.70 -9.14 14.65
CA VAL A 59 3.40 -10.43 14.70
C VAL A 59 3.23 -11.19 13.38
N ASP A 60 1.98 -11.33 12.94
CA ASP A 60 1.61 -12.04 11.72
C ASP A 60 2.24 -11.36 10.49
N LEU A 61 2.13 -10.03 10.40
CA LEU A 61 2.74 -9.24 9.33
C LEU A 61 4.27 -9.40 9.31
N PHE A 62 4.92 -9.24 10.45
CA PHE A 62 6.37 -9.34 10.57
C PHE A 62 6.86 -10.71 10.08
N ASN A 63 6.23 -11.79 10.55
CA ASN A 63 6.56 -13.16 10.18
C ASN A 63 6.40 -13.40 8.69
N ARG A 64 5.22 -13.07 8.14
CA ARG A 64 4.90 -13.29 6.72
C ARG A 64 5.84 -12.53 5.83
N TRP A 65 6.13 -11.28 6.18
CA TRP A 65 7.00 -10.42 5.39
C TRP A 65 8.45 -10.89 5.40
N HIS A 66 9.01 -11.21 6.58
CA HIS A 66 10.42 -11.60 6.69
C HIS A 66 10.68 -13.05 6.23
N GLU A 67 9.64 -13.89 6.21
CA GLU A 67 9.70 -15.27 5.73
C GLU A 67 8.87 -15.49 4.47
N ALA A 68 8.75 -14.45 3.64
CA ALA A 68 7.99 -14.50 2.40
C ALA A 68 8.35 -15.73 1.56
N GLY A 69 9.64 -16.07 1.46
CA GLY A 69 10.11 -17.26 0.72
C GLY A 69 9.57 -18.58 1.27
N GLU A 70 9.54 -18.77 2.60
CA GLU A 70 8.97 -19.99 3.21
C GLU A 70 7.46 -20.05 3.00
N HIS A 71 6.75 -18.92 3.17
CA HIS A 71 5.31 -18.86 2.99
C HIS A 71 4.89 -19.06 1.53
N VAL A 72 5.62 -18.48 0.58
CA VAL A 72 5.40 -18.68 -0.87
C VAL A 72 5.67 -20.14 -1.24
N ALA A 73 6.72 -20.76 -0.72
CA ALA A 73 7.00 -22.18 -0.98
C ALA A 73 5.91 -23.12 -0.44
N LEU A 74 5.28 -22.77 0.70
CA LEU A 74 4.21 -23.55 1.31
C LEU A 74 2.83 -23.35 0.67
N LEU A 75 2.50 -22.11 0.32
CA LEU A 75 1.14 -21.71 -0.06
C LEU A 75 0.98 -21.49 -1.56
N GLY A 76 2.09 -21.28 -2.27
CA GLY A 76 2.09 -20.64 -3.58
C GLY A 76 1.95 -19.12 -3.48
N GLU A 77 2.39 -18.41 -4.52
CA GLU A 77 2.43 -16.94 -4.53
C GLU A 77 1.05 -16.30 -4.39
N ALA A 78 0.05 -16.79 -5.12
CA ALA A 78 -1.30 -16.22 -5.10
C ALA A 78 -1.94 -16.29 -3.70
N ALA A 79 -1.84 -17.44 -3.02
CA ALA A 79 -2.38 -17.61 -1.68
C ALA A 79 -1.57 -16.83 -0.63
N TYR A 80 -0.25 -16.73 -0.78
CA TYR A 80 0.57 -15.84 0.04
C TYR A 80 0.12 -14.38 -0.11
N ARG A 81 -0.12 -13.93 -1.34
CA ARG A 81 -0.55 -12.57 -1.67
C ARG A 81 -1.85 -12.22 -0.95
N GLU A 82 -2.88 -13.07 -1.10
CA GLU A 82 -4.15 -12.86 -0.40
C GLU A 82 -4.00 -12.83 1.12
N GLN A 83 -3.21 -13.74 1.69
CA GLN A 83 -3.02 -13.78 3.15
C GLN A 83 -2.28 -12.54 3.66
N LEU A 84 -1.28 -12.04 2.92
CA LEU A 84 -0.56 -10.83 3.29
C LEU A 84 -1.47 -9.60 3.17
N VAL A 85 -2.28 -9.49 2.10
CA VAL A 85 -3.29 -8.42 1.97
C VAL A 85 -4.25 -8.44 3.16
N ARG A 86 -4.84 -9.60 3.50
CA ARG A 86 -5.71 -9.74 4.69
C ARG A 86 -5.03 -9.36 6.00
N THR A 87 -3.71 -9.54 6.09
CA THR A 87 -2.94 -9.13 7.28
C THR A 87 -2.76 -7.63 7.31
N LEU A 88 -2.37 -7.02 6.19
CA LEU A 88 -2.18 -5.58 6.05
C LEU A 88 -3.48 -4.79 6.23
N SER A 89 -4.62 -5.34 5.79
CA SER A 89 -5.93 -4.74 6.01
C SER A 89 -6.36 -4.70 7.48
N ARG A 90 -5.67 -5.43 8.36
CA ARG A 90 -5.87 -5.40 9.82
C ARG A 90 -4.74 -4.70 10.57
N ALA A 91 -3.66 -4.36 9.86
CA ALA A 91 -2.50 -3.73 10.45
C ALA A 91 -2.82 -2.28 10.86
N VAL A 92 -2.07 -1.78 11.83
CA VAL A 92 -1.96 -0.35 12.12
C VAL A 92 -0.61 0.19 11.61
N PRO A 93 -0.43 1.51 11.46
CA PRO A 93 0.83 2.10 10.95
C PRO A 93 2.09 1.55 11.63
N ARG A 94 2.05 1.36 12.96
CA ARG A 94 3.15 0.80 13.75
C ARG A 94 3.51 -0.64 13.38
N ASP A 95 2.55 -1.46 12.95
CA ASP A 95 2.81 -2.82 12.51
C ASP A 95 3.65 -2.83 11.24
N CYS A 96 3.32 -1.96 10.27
CA CYS A 96 4.09 -1.79 9.04
C CYS A 96 5.51 -1.31 9.32
N ALA A 97 5.66 -0.32 10.21
CA ALA A 97 6.97 0.16 10.64
C ALA A 97 7.80 -0.94 11.33
N ALA A 98 7.19 -1.70 12.24
CA ALA A 98 7.83 -2.80 12.94
C ALA A 98 8.20 -3.96 11.99
N ALA A 99 7.38 -4.19 10.95
CA ALA A 99 7.66 -5.07 9.82
C ALA A 99 8.69 -4.50 8.81
N ARG A 100 9.32 -3.36 9.13
CA ARG A 100 10.39 -2.73 8.34
C ARG A 100 9.98 -2.25 6.96
N PHE A 101 8.71 -1.90 6.78
CA PHE A 101 8.28 -1.17 5.60
C PHE A 101 8.93 0.22 5.61
N GLY A 102 9.27 0.73 4.43
CA GLY A 102 9.55 2.16 4.26
C GLY A 102 8.30 2.97 4.54
N CYS A 103 8.43 4.25 4.88
CA CYS A 103 7.27 5.15 5.03
C CYS A 103 7.37 6.33 4.06
N THR A 104 6.34 7.17 3.92
CA THR A 104 6.37 8.36 3.05
C THR A 104 7.61 9.25 3.23
N ARG A 105 8.19 9.32 4.44
CA ARG A 105 9.44 10.06 4.71
C ARG A 105 10.72 9.37 4.22
N ARG A 106 10.68 8.05 4.00
CA ARG A 106 11.80 7.15 3.64
C ARG A 106 11.26 5.95 2.86
N MET A 107 10.93 6.15 1.59
CA MET A 107 10.41 5.07 0.73
C MET A 107 11.52 4.10 0.25
N ASP A 108 12.78 4.57 0.30
CA ASP A 108 14.00 3.86 -0.14
C ASP A 108 14.55 2.87 0.90
N ARG A 109 14.10 2.95 2.15
CA ARG A 109 14.61 2.12 3.25
C ARG A 109 13.59 1.93 4.36
N ALA A 110 13.72 0.83 5.10
CA ALA A 110 12.90 0.53 6.26
C ALA A 110 12.79 1.72 7.22
N CYS A 111 11.59 2.02 7.72
CA CYS A 111 11.48 2.99 8.79
C CYS A 111 12.07 2.41 10.08
N ARG A 112 13.13 3.05 10.60
CA ARG A 112 13.87 2.60 11.80
C ARG A 112 13.85 3.59 12.95
N ASN A 113 13.22 4.74 12.77
CA ASN A 113 13.19 5.84 13.73
C ASN A 113 11.84 5.85 14.46
N PRO A 114 11.69 5.12 15.59
CA PRO A 114 10.43 5.03 16.32
C PRO A 114 9.91 6.40 16.78
N GLU A 115 10.79 7.37 17.03
CA GLU A 115 10.40 8.75 17.35
C GLU A 115 9.63 9.45 16.21
N ILE A 116 9.70 8.92 14.98
CA ILE A 116 8.97 9.40 13.79
C ILE A 116 7.84 8.46 13.39
N CYS A 117 8.09 7.15 13.36
CA CYS A 117 7.14 6.15 12.82
C CYS A 117 6.34 5.42 13.88
N ALA A 118 6.65 5.59 15.16
CA ALA A 118 5.93 4.98 16.27
C ALA A 118 5.13 6.00 17.08
N GLN A 119 5.03 7.25 16.66
CA GLN A 119 4.16 8.20 17.34
C GLN A 119 2.71 7.93 16.92
N ASP A 120 1.80 7.93 17.91
CA ASP A 120 0.37 8.02 17.63
C ASP A 120 0.02 9.51 17.47
N PRO A 121 -0.98 9.87 16.66
CA PRO A 121 -1.52 11.22 16.68
C PRO A 121 -1.96 11.58 18.11
N LEU A 122 -1.67 12.82 18.53
CA LEU A 122 -2.05 13.29 19.86
C LEU A 122 -3.60 13.35 19.95
N PRO A 123 -4.22 12.75 20.98
CA PRO A 123 -5.66 12.87 21.16
C PRO A 123 -6.03 14.35 21.46
N GLY A 124 -7.01 14.89 20.73
CA GLY A 124 -7.55 16.23 21.00
C GLY A 124 -7.05 17.36 20.09
N THR A 125 -6.24 17.07 19.06
CA THR A 125 -6.11 17.98 17.92
C THR A 125 -7.41 17.90 17.10
N GLY A 126 -8.42 18.67 17.50
CA GLY A 126 -9.70 18.75 16.79
C GLY A 126 -9.49 19.06 15.31
N ALA A 127 -10.33 18.43 14.48
CA ALA A 127 -10.14 18.13 13.05
C ALA A 127 -9.26 16.89 12.83
N ALA A 128 -9.85 15.87 12.19
CA ALA A 128 -9.14 14.77 11.57
C ALA A 128 -7.92 15.35 10.83
N VAL A 129 -6.73 15.20 11.43
CA VAL A 129 -5.51 15.78 10.88
C VAL A 129 -5.32 15.08 9.55
N HIS A 130 -5.64 15.77 8.44
CA HIS A 130 -5.36 15.31 7.09
C HIS A 130 -3.91 14.85 7.07
N ARG A 131 -3.70 13.53 7.08
CA ARG A 131 -2.38 12.98 6.83
C ARG A 131 -2.21 13.05 5.32
N GLU A 132 -1.81 14.22 4.85
CA GLU A 132 -1.31 14.44 3.50
C GLU A 132 0.12 14.91 3.63
N GLY A 133 1.07 13.97 3.61
CA GLY A 133 2.47 14.35 3.78
C GLY A 133 2.67 15.11 5.11
N PRO A 134 3.62 16.05 5.22
CA PRO A 134 4.26 16.41 6.48
C PRO A 134 3.34 17.15 7.47
N VAL A 135 2.63 16.42 8.33
CA VAL A 135 2.04 16.93 9.58
C VAL A 135 2.63 16.23 10.81
N PRO A 136 2.63 16.89 12.00
CA PRO A 136 3.17 16.31 13.23
C PRO A 136 2.33 15.11 13.70
N GLY A 137 2.91 13.90 13.73
CA GLY A 137 2.31 12.75 14.42
C GLY A 137 2.61 11.34 13.90
N GLY A 138 2.96 11.14 12.62
CA GLY A 138 3.28 9.79 12.11
C GLY A 138 3.37 9.70 10.57
N CYS A 139 3.64 8.51 10.03
CA CYS A 139 3.52 8.24 8.59
C CYS A 139 2.13 7.61 8.29
N ASP A 140 1.57 7.97 7.14
CA ASP A 140 0.25 7.56 6.63
C ASP A 140 0.33 6.57 5.48
N HIS A 141 1.48 6.47 4.81
CA HIS A 141 1.75 5.46 3.82
C HIS A 141 3.03 4.70 4.13
N TYR A 142 2.98 3.41 3.81
CA TYR A 142 4.08 2.48 3.96
C TYR A 142 4.30 1.72 2.66
N VAL A 143 5.58 1.46 2.36
CA VAL A 143 6.00 0.79 1.14
C VAL A 143 6.88 -0.41 1.49
N GLY A 144 6.51 -1.57 0.97
CA GLY A 144 7.28 -2.79 1.02
C GLY A 144 7.76 -3.16 -0.39
N TRP A 145 8.99 -3.63 -0.51
CA TRP A 145 9.54 -4.11 -1.78
C TRP A 145 9.63 -5.63 -1.75
N TRP A 146 8.92 -6.28 -2.67
CA TRP A 146 9.01 -7.73 -2.87
C TRP A 146 9.53 -8.01 -4.28
N GLY A 147 10.72 -8.59 -4.39
CA GLY A 147 11.43 -8.71 -5.66
C GLY A 147 11.89 -7.35 -6.21
N ASP A 148 12.11 -7.29 -7.53
CA ASP A 148 12.73 -6.15 -8.20
C ASP A 148 11.72 -5.20 -8.88
N SER A 149 10.42 -5.51 -8.88
CA SER A 149 9.48 -4.88 -9.84
C SER A 149 8.19 -4.30 -9.26
N TYR A 150 7.74 -4.74 -8.07
CA TYR A 150 6.43 -4.31 -7.56
C TYR A 150 6.49 -3.86 -6.10
N GLY A 151 6.26 -2.56 -5.90
CA GLY A 151 6.05 -1.98 -4.59
C GLY A 151 4.67 -2.35 -4.05
N LEU A 152 4.64 -3.02 -2.90
CA LEU A 152 3.46 -3.15 -2.06
C LEU A 152 3.29 -1.82 -1.33
N ARG A 153 2.13 -1.18 -1.44
CA ARG A 153 1.81 0.07 -0.75
C ARG A 153 0.65 -0.11 0.20
N VAL A 154 0.70 0.58 1.32
CA VAL A 154 -0.37 0.61 2.32
C VAL A 154 -0.61 2.05 2.68
N ALA A 155 -1.84 2.53 2.54
CA ALA A 155 -2.26 3.88 2.90
C ALA A 155 -3.34 3.81 3.99
N PHE A 156 -3.20 4.63 5.01
CA PHE A 156 -4.13 4.71 6.14
C PHE A 156 -4.95 5.99 6.06
N SER A 157 -6.27 5.88 6.26
CA SER A 157 -7.15 7.05 6.42
C SER A 157 -6.70 7.90 7.63
N ALA A 158 -7.09 9.18 7.72
CA ALA A 158 -6.60 10.08 8.77
C ALA A 158 -6.73 9.54 10.22
N GLY A 159 -7.84 8.87 10.53
CA GLY A 159 -8.11 8.22 11.81
C GLY A 159 -7.71 6.75 11.93
N ASP A 160 -6.94 6.22 10.98
CA ASP A 160 -6.55 4.79 10.88
C ASP A 160 -7.74 3.82 10.89
N ARG A 161 -8.95 4.28 10.53
CA ARG A 161 -10.15 3.45 10.46
C ARG A 161 -10.15 2.56 9.22
N HIS A 162 -9.67 3.07 8.09
CA HIS A 162 -9.62 2.36 6.83
C HIS A 162 -8.20 2.22 6.28
N ARG A 163 -7.96 1.15 5.54
CA ARG A 163 -6.67 0.82 4.93
C ARG A 163 -6.84 0.52 3.45
N ALA A 164 -6.04 1.18 2.63
CA ALA A 164 -5.86 0.83 1.24
C ALA A 164 -4.56 0.04 1.08
N VAL A 165 -4.65 -1.16 0.54
CA VAL A 165 -3.49 -2.00 0.22
C VAL A 165 -3.42 -2.09 -1.29
N GLN A 166 -2.29 -1.70 -1.87
CA GLN A 166 -2.06 -1.82 -3.30
C GLN A 166 -0.88 -2.74 -3.56
N TRP A 167 -1.07 -3.71 -4.45
CA TRP A 167 -0.02 -4.64 -4.82
C TRP A 167 -0.27 -5.17 -6.22
N ASP A 168 0.74 -5.05 -7.09
CA ASP A 168 0.67 -5.54 -8.48
C ASP A 168 -0.53 -4.94 -9.23
N ARG A 169 -0.65 -3.60 -9.14
CA ARG A 169 -1.74 -2.75 -9.68
C ARG A 169 -3.17 -3.09 -9.21
N LYS A 170 -3.32 -4.09 -8.34
CA LYS A 170 -4.59 -4.39 -7.67
C LYS A 170 -4.70 -3.60 -6.38
N LEU A 171 -5.91 -3.20 -6.05
CA LEU A 171 -6.23 -2.38 -4.89
C LEU A 171 -7.27 -3.09 -4.03
N TRP A 172 -7.02 -3.09 -2.72
CA TRP A 172 -7.95 -3.57 -1.71
C TRP A 172 -8.21 -2.47 -0.70
N ILE A 173 -9.48 -2.24 -0.36
CA ILE A 173 -9.89 -1.39 0.77
C ILE A 173 -10.42 -2.29 1.86
N ASP A 174 -9.81 -2.24 3.04
CA ASP A 174 -10.15 -3.08 4.20
C ASP A 174 -10.22 -4.59 3.87
N GLY A 175 -9.42 -5.01 2.89
CA GLY A 175 -9.28 -6.40 2.45
C GLY A 175 -10.25 -6.80 1.34
N ALA A 176 -11.19 -5.93 0.96
CA ALA A 176 -12.07 -6.14 -0.19
C ALA A 176 -11.40 -5.61 -1.47
N PRO A 177 -11.29 -6.42 -2.54
CA PRO A 177 -10.77 -5.93 -3.81
C PRO A 177 -11.73 -4.90 -4.41
N ILE A 178 -11.20 -3.82 -4.98
CA ILE A 178 -12.00 -2.79 -5.65
C ILE A 178 -11.48 -2.55 -7.06
N ALA A 179 -12.39 -2.15 -7.96
CA ALA A 179 -12.07 -1.79 -9.35
C ALA A 179 -11.17 -2.81 -10.08
N ALA A 180 -11.45 -4.12 -9.90
CA ALA A 180 -10.61 -5.20 -10.42
C ALA A 180 -10.45 -5.20 -11.95
N GLU A 181 -11.42 -4.61 -12.67
CA GLU A 181 -11.43 -4.48 -14.13
C GLU A 181 -10.72 -3.21 -14.62
N GLN A 182 -10.10 -2.44 -13.73
CA GLN A 182 -9.46 -1.16 -14.06
C GLN A 182 -7.94 -1.28 -13.98
N SER A 183 -7.26 -0.60 -14.90
CA SER A 183 -5.82 -0.38 -14.86
C SER A 183 -5.55 0.84 -13.98
N LEU A 184 -5.22 0.59 -12.71
CA LEU A 184 -5.06 1.63 -11.69
C LEU A 184 -3.64 2.20 -11.69
N ASP A 185 -3.53 3.49 -11.41
CA ASP A 185 -2.25 4.16 -11.17
C ASP A 185 -1.60 3.66 -9.87
N GLU A 186 -0.31 3.93 -9.66
CA GLU A 186 0.46 3.44 -8.51
C GLU A 186 0.19 4.20 -7.20
N TYR A 187 -0.54 5.31 -7.27
CA TYR A 187 -0.75 6.21 -6.14
C TYR A 187 -2.22 6.62 -6.05
N GLY A 188 -2.82 6.32 -4.90
CA GLY A 188 -4.12 6.86 -4.50
C GLY A 188 -4.00 7.59 -3.17
N ALA A 189 -5.05 8.31 -2.79
CA ALA A 189 -5.10 9.09 -1.56
C ALA A 189 -6.44 8.92 -0.86
N TRP A 190 -6.40 8.99 0.48
CA TRP A 190 -7.59 9.12 1.30
C TRP A 190 -8.06 10.58 1.30
N LEU A 191 -9.33 10.79 0.97
CA LEU A 191 -10.05 12.03 1.20
C LEU A 191 -10.85 11.87 2.50
N ASP A 192 -10.46 12.65 3.50
CA ASP A 192 -10.89 12.54 4.91
C ASP A 192 -10.63 11.14 5.52
N GLU A 193 -11.64 10.59 6.19
CA GLU A 193 -11.64 9.25 6.76
C GLU A 193 -12.58 8.29 6.02
N ARG A 194 -13.03 8.63 4.80
CA ARG A 194 -14.12 7.89 4.14
C ARG A 194 -13.83 7.50 2.71
N PHE A 195 -13.32 8.40 1.89
CA PHE A 195 -13.18 8.15 0.46
C PHE A 195 -11.75 7.82 0.10
N PHE A 196 -11.53 6.74 -0.66
CA PHE A 196 -10.25 6.48 -1.31
C PHE A 196 -10.35 6.83 -2.79
N VAL A 197 -9.43 7.67 -3.26
CA VAL A 197 -9.42 8.20 -4.62
C VAL A 197 -8.14 7.73 -5.31
N ILE A 198 -8.27 7.18 -6.51
CA ILE A 198 -7.14 6.74 -7.31
C ILE A 198 -7.43 6.94 -8.80
N LEU A 199 -6.38 7.27 -9.56
CA LEU A 199 -6.50 7.40 -11.01
C LEU A 199 -6.55 6.01 -11.66
N ALA A 200 -7.26 5.95 -12.78
CA ALA A 200 -7.29 4.79 -13.65
C ALA A 200 -7.02 5.22 -15.10
N GLU A 201 -6.68 4.24 -15.93
CA GLU A 201 -6.55 4.44 -17.37
C GLU A 201 -7.82 5.08 -17.95
N GLY A 202 -7.63 6.11 -18.78
CA GLY A 202 -8.74 6.76 -19.47
C GLY A 202 -9.33 5.90 -20.58
N PRO A 203 -10.51 6.28 -21.08
CA PRO A 203 -11.16 5.59 -22.19
C PRO A 203 -10.37 5.70 -23.51
N ASP A 204 -10.16 4.57 -24.18
CA ASP A 204 -9.40 4.47 -25.44
C ASP A 204 -10.03 5.27 -26.60
N ASP A 205 -11.35 5.47 -26.57
CA ASP A 205 -12.13 6.14 -27.61
C ASP A 205 -12.28 7.65 -27.40
N HIS A 206 -11.66 8.22 -26.37
CA HIS A 206 -11.72 9.66 -26.14
C HIS A 206 -10.94 10.44 -27.21
N PRO A 207 -11.50 11.53 -27.78
CA PRO A 207 -10.90 12.22 -28.93
C PRO A 207 -9.52 12.82 -28.63
N ASP A 208 -9.29 13.27 -27.40
CA ASP A 208 -7.99 13.80 -26.94
C ASP A 208 -7.08 12.71 -26.32
N GLN A 209 -7.45 11.42 -26.43
CA GLN A 209 -6.65 10.33 -25.89
C GLN A 209 -5.36 10.15 -26.69
N ALA A 210 -4.24 10.07 -25.96
CA ALA A 210 -2.94 9.78 -26.52
C ALA A 210 -2.17 8.84 -25.58
N TYR A 211 -1.42 7.92 -26.16
CA TYR A 211 -0.50 7.05 -25.44
C TYR A 211 0.92 7.57 -25.65
N ILE A 212 1.59 7.92 -24.56
CA ILE A 212 2.95 8.42 -24.60
C ILE A 212 3.90 7.22 -24.78
N TRP A 213 4.76 7.23 -25.79
CA TRP A 213 5.80 6.17 -25.93
C TRP A 213 6.65 6.09 -24.66
N ASP A 214 6.97 4.86 -24.23
CA ASP A 214 7.70 4.51 -23.00
C ASP A 214 6.96 4.72 -21.66
N SER A 215 5.67 5.07 -21.67
CA SER A 215 4.86 5.12 -20.46
C SER A 215 3.43 4.65 -20.73
N PRO A 216 2.89 3.65 -20.01
CA PRO A 216 1.48 3.23 -20.13
C PRO A 216 0.52 4.29 -19.53
N VAL A 217 0.85 5.56 -19.70
CA VAL A 217 0.15 6.72 -19.16
C VAL A 217 -0.72 7.28 -20.28
N SER A 218 -2.03 7.01 -20.16
CA SER A 218 -3.07 7.71 -20.91
C SER A 218 -3.01 9.21 -20.63
N ALA A 219 -3.08 10.01 -21.68
CA ALA A 219 -3.18 11.47 -21.55
C ALA A 219 -4.47 11.89 -20.84
N ILE A 220 -5.57 11.18 -21.13
CA ILE A 220 -6.85 11.34 -20.43
C ILE A 220 -6.99 10.21 -19.42
N ARG A 221 -7.53 10.50 -18.24
CA ARG A 221 -7.60 9.60 -17.10
C ARG A 221 -9.02 9.43 -16.63
N SER A 222 -9.33 8.19 -16.23
CA SER A 222 -10.52 7.90 -15.44
C SER A 222 -10.20 8.08 -13.95
N LEU A 223 -11.23 8.16 -13.14
CA LEU A 223 -11.11 8.35 -11.70
C LEU A 223 -11.92 7.28 -10.97
N VAL A 224 -11.29 6.60 -10.01
CA VAL A 224 -11.97 5.64 -9.13
C VAL A 224 -12.12 6.28 -7.76
N VAL A 225 -13.36 6.33 -7.27
CA VAL A 225 -13.70 6.81 -5.93
C VAL A 225 -14.37 5.67 -5.18
N HIS A 226 -13.80 5.27 -4.05
CA HIS A 226 -14.36 4.26 -3.17
C HIS A 226 -14.85 4.90 -1.86
N ASP A 227 -16.13 4.74 -1.55
CA ASP A 227 -16.74 5.09 -0.28
C ASP A 227 -16.61 3.91 0.69
N ALA A 228 -15.62 3.99 1.59
CA ALA A 228 -15.28 2.91 2.52
C ALA A 228 -16.38 2.67 3.58
N ASP A 229 -17.16 3.69 3.93
CA ASP A 229 -18.29 3.53 4.85
C ASP A 229 -19.42 2.70 4.26
N ARG A 230 -19.57 2.76 2.94
CA ARG A 230 -20.62 2.07 2.21
C ARG A 230 -20.16 0.84 1.45
N ALA A 231 -18.85 0.60 1.41
CA ALA A 231 -18.23 -0.37 0.53
C ALA A 231 -18.71 -0.21 -0.94
N ALA A 232 -18.83 1.04 -1.40
CA ALA A 232 -19.34 1.36 -2.73
C ALA A 232 -18.22 1.98 -3.59
N THR A 233 -18.07 1.52 -4.82
CA THR A 233 -17.04 2.02 -5.75
C THR A 233 -17.70 2.67 -6.95
N LEU A 234 -17.27 3.89 -7.27
CA LEU A 234 -17.65 4.63 -8.47
C LEU A 234 -16.43 4.73 -9.38
N VAL A 235 -16.62 4.38 -10.65
CA VAL A 235 -15.65 4.63 -11.72
C VAL A 235 -16.21 5.75 -12.58
N LEU A 236 -15.49 6.85 -12.64
CA LEU A 236 -15.86 8.04 -13.37
C LEU A 236 -15.00 8.08 -14.63
N VAL A 237 -15.66 7.91 -15.76
CA VAL A 237 -15.05 7.98 -17.10
C VAL A 237 -15.35 9.36 -17.67
N PRO A 238 -14.36 10.15 -18.12
CA PRO A 238 -14.60 11.43 -18.78
C PRO A 238 -15.36 11.24 -20.09
N THR A 239 -16.27 12.16 -20.37
CA THR A 239 -16.93 12.29 -21.68
C THR A 239 -15.99 12.95 -22.68
N ALA A 240 -16.32 12.91 -23.97
CA ALA A 240 -15.51 13.48 -25.04
C ALA A 240 -15.19 14.98 -24.93
N GLY A 241 -15.93 15.74 -24.09
CA GLY A 241 -15.68 17.16 -23.84
C GLY A 241 -14.89 17.44 -22.56
N GLU A 242 -14.65 16.44 -21.72
CA GLU A 242 -13.99 16.57 -20.41
C GLU A 242 -12.50 16.21 -20.53
N ARG A 243 -11.62 17.16 -20.21
CA ARG A 243 -10.17 16.98 -20.36
C ARG A 243 -9.52 16.61 -19.04
N TRP A 244 -9.80 15.40 -18.57
CA TRP A 244 -9.27 14.91 -17.31
C TRP A 244 -7.86 14.37 -17.48
N THR A 245 -6.86 15.25 -17.39
CA THR A 245 -5.43 14.88 -17.52
C THR A 245 -4.85 14.35 -16.22
N ASN A 246 -5.24 14.97 -15.11
CA ASN A 246 -4.84 14.59 -13.75
C ASN A 246 -5.96 14.96 -12.77
N PRO A 247 -7.14 14.33 -12.90
CA PRO A 247 -8.33 14.77 -12.19
C PRO A 247 -8.16 14.63 -10.68
N THR A 248 -8.69 15.59 -9.95
CA THR A 248 -8.67 15.60 -8.48
C THR A 248 -10.09 15.64 -7.92
N VAL A 249 -10.25 15.13 -6.70
CA VAL A 249 -11.53 15.16 -5.99
C VAL A 249 -11.36 15.93 -4.70
N VAL A 250 -12.24 16.89 -4.47
CA VAL A 250 -12.37 17.58 -3.19
C VAL A 250 -13.75 17.35 -2.63
N ARG A 251 -13.86 17.31 -1.30
CA ARG A 251 -15.15 17.27 -0.63
C ARG A 251 -15.58 18.68 -0.26
N ASP A 252 -16.82 19.02 -0.62
CA ASP A 252 -17.48 20.25 -0.20
C ASP A 252 -18.82 19.90 0.45
N GLY A 253 -18.83 19.81 1.78
CA GLY A 253 -19.98 19.34 2.54
C GLY A 253 -20.45 17.94 2.13
N ASP A 254 -21.66 17.89 1.57
CA ASP A 254 -22.35 16.66 1.14
C ASP A 254 -22.16 16.36 -0.35
N VAL A 255 -21.17 16.98 -1.00
CA VAL A 255 -20.81 16.67 -2.38
C VAL A 255 -19.31 16.43 -2.55
N LEU A 256 -18.99 15.64 -3.57
CA LEU A 256 -17.64 15.52 -4.11
C LEU A 256 -17.58 16.32 -5.42
N LEU A 257 -16.62 17.23 -5.50
CA LEU A 257 -16.34 18.03 -6.68
C LEU A 257 -15.16 17.39 -7.42
N VAL A 258 -15.35 17.07 -8.69
CA VAL A 258 -14.31 16.49 -9.55
C VAL A 258 -13.76 17.60 -10.44
N HIS A 259 -12.47 17.86 -10.32
CA HIS A 259 -11.75 18.83 -11.14
C HIS A 259 -10.94 18.11 -12.21
N PRO A 260 -10.84 18.64 -13.44
CA PRO A 260 -10.14 18.01 -14.56
C PRO A 260 -8.62 17.90 -14.37
N ASP A 261 -8.03 18.84 -13.63
CA ASP A 261 -6.59 18.90 -13.36
C ASP A 261 -6.33 19.35 -11.91
N ARG A 262 -5.12 19.08 -11.43
CA ARG A 262 -4.64 19.39 -10.08
C ARG A 262 -4.42 20.88 -9.86
N ASP A 263 -4.12 21.63 -10.91
CA ASP A 263 -3.84 23.08 -10.83
C ASP A 263 -5.08 23.93 -10.51
N GLY A 264 -6.25 23.29 -10.43
CA GLY A 264 -7.51 23.94 -10.05
C GLY A 264 -8.22 24.58 -11.23
N GLY A 265 -9.55 24.52 -11.19
CA GLY A 265 -10.45 25.01 -12.23
C GLY A 265 -11.91 24.81 -11.78
N ALA A 266 -12.87 25.16 -12.63
CA ALA A 266 -14.26 24.79 -12.36
C ALA A 266 -14.37 23.26 -12.24
N ALA A 267 -15.22 22.78 -11.33
CA ALA A 267 -15.50 21.36 -11.25
C ALA A 267 -16.28 20.93 -12.50
N ASP A 268 -15.83 19.87 -13.17
CA ASP A 268 -16.55 19.28 -14.30
C ASP A 268 -17.75 18.48 -13.82
N ARG A 269 -17.64 17.88 -12.62
CA ARG A 269 -18.73 17.09 -12.02
C ARG A 269 -18.91 17.39 -10.54
N THR A 270 -20.15 17.22 -10.12
CA THR A 270 -20.57 17.25 -8.71
C THR A 270 -21.31 15.95 -8.43
N LEU A 271 -20.82 15.19 -7.46
CA LEU A 271 -21.39 13.90 -7.07
C LEU A 271 -21.97 14.04 -5.65
N PRO A 272 -23.22 13.61 -5.42
CA PRO A 272 -23.76 13.58 -4.07
C PRO A 272 -23.01 12.57 -3.20
N VAL A 273 -22.65 13.00 -2.00
CA VAL A 273 -22.30 12.12 -0.90
C VAL A 273 -23.61 11.69 -0.27
N TYR A 274 -24.06 10.49 -0.60
CA TYR A 274 -25.22 9.95 0.10
C TYR A 274 -24.92 9.77 1.58
#